data_AF-A0ABD5WP30-F1
#
_entry.id   AF-A0ABD5WP30-F1
#
_cell.length_a   1.000
_cell.length_b   1.000
_cell.length_c   1.000
_cell.angle_alpha   90.00
_cell.angle_beta   90.00
_cell.angle_gamma   90.00
#
_symmetry.space_group_name_H-M   'P 1'
#
loop_
_entity.id
_entity.type
_entity.pdbx_description
1 polymer ?
#
loop_
_entity_poly.entity_id
_entity_poly.type
_entity_poly.pdbx_seq_one_letter_code
_entity_poly.pdbx_strand_id
1 'polypeptide(L)'
;MAQSSPPSRTPPIEQLRTVLDLLETPKLARIYAYIFRHGPTAVPELVAELDVPQGTTYEYVRRLERAGLVSKARDERPREYEAEPLSLTLSADDETRTITPELVDAVARREHDEDIDVYIDRHGIDGLATALEYARQRIEGSVTHRVMARELDVPAVEAEIILQALEPVVRESAARESSADE
;
A
#
# COMPACT_ATOMS: atom_id res chain seq x y z
N MET A 1 -31.89 -6.79 5.41
CA MET A 1 -31.78 -6.84 3.94
C MET A 1 -30.37 -6.44 3.59
N ALA A 2 -29.55 -7.37 3.11
CA ALA A 2 -28.19 -7.06 2.67
C ALA A 2 -28.28 -6.43 1.28
N GLN A 3 -27.82 -5.18 1.15
CA GLN A 3 -27.59 -4.61 -0.17
C GLN A 3 -26.31 -5.26 -0.71
N SER A 4 -26.48 -6.23 -1.59
CA SER A 4 -25.39 -6.74 -2.41
C SER A 4 -25.01 -5.66 -3.42
N SER A 5 -23.85 -5.04 -3.22
CA SER A 5 -23.21 -4.23 -4.26
C SER A 5 -23.11 -5.05 -5.56
N PRO A 6 -23.31 -4.42 -6.74
CA PRO A 6 -23.22 -5.15 -8.00
C PRO A 6 -21.82 -5.79 -8.12
N PRO A 7 -21.70 -7.02 -8.67
CA PRO A 7 -20.41 -7.66 -8.82
C PRO A 7 -19.52 -6.78 -9.70
N SER A 8 -18.38 -6.35 -9.16
CA SER A 8 -17.27 -5.76 -9.91
C SER A 8 -16.96 -6.67 -11.10
N ARG A 9 -17.03 -6.12 -12.31
CA ARG A 9 -16.90 -6.86 -13.58
C ARG A 9 -15.46 -7.32 -13.89
N THR A 10 -14.56 -7.27 -12.91
CA THR A 10 -13.16 -7.65 -13.07
C THR A 10 -12.99 -9.14 -12.77
N PRO A 11 -12.36 -9.92 -13.66
CA PRO A 11 -12.04 -11.31 -13.36
C PRO A 11 -11.17 -11.41 -12.08
N PRO A 12 -11.53 -12.24 -11.08
CA PRO A 12 -10.87 -12.27 -9.78
C PRO A 12 -9.36 -12.57 -9.87
N ILE A 13 -8.94 -13.35 -10.87
CA ILE A 13 -7.53 -13.65 -11.12
C ILE A 13 -6.75 -12.43 -11.64
N GLU A 14 -7.37 -11.58 -12.45
CA GLU A 14 -6.71 -10.36 -12.96
C GLU A 14 -6.55 -9.32 -11.85
N GLN A 15 -7.57 -9.20 -10.99
CA GLN A 15 -7.48 -8.38 -9.78
C GLN A 15 -6.35 -8.89 -8.88
N LEU A 16 -6.33 -10.18 -8.55
CA LEU A 16 -5.28 -10.77 -7.72
C LEU A 16 -3.89 -10.53 -8.31
N ARG A 17 -3.68 -10.75 -9.61
CA ARG A 17 -2.39 -10.47 -10.26
C ARG A 17 -1.97 -9.03 -10.05
N THR A 18 -2.86 -8.07 -10.31
CA THR A 18 -2.55 -6.65 -10.14
C THR A 18 -2.26 -6.28 -8.69
N VAL A 19 -2.93 -6.93 -7.73
CA VAL A 19 -2.61 -6.79 -6.31
C VAL A 19 -1.21 -7.32 -5.98
N LEU A 20 -0.79 -8.45 -6.56
CA LEU A 20 0.58 -8.94 -6.41
C LEU A 20 1.59 -8.01 -7.10
N ASP A 21 1.27 -7.47 -8.28
CA ASP A 21 2.12 -6.50 -8.97
C ASP A 21 2.33 -5.22 -8.14
N LEU A 22 1.35 -4.82 -7.30
CA LEU A 22 1.52 -3.70 -6.36
C LEU A 22 2.59 -3.98 -5.31
N LEU A 23 2.84 -5.24 -4.97
CA LEU A 23 3.89 -5.63 -4.01
C LEU A 23 5.26 -5.78 -4.66
N GLU A 24 5.31 -5.95 -5.98
CA GLU A 24 6.55 -6.20 -6.74
C GLU A 24 7.04 -4.98 -7.54
N THR A 25 6.14 -4.03 -7.84
CA THR A 25 6.42 -2.89 -8.71
C THR A 25 6.25 -1.55 -7.95
N PRO A 26 7.34 -0.97 -7.39
CA PRO A 26 7.25 0.25 -6.57
C PRO A 26 6.56 1.43 -7.26
N LYS A 27 6.73 1.59 -8.58
CA LYS A 27 6.07 2.66 -9.34
C LYS A 27 4.54 2.47 -9.47
N LEU A 28 4.08 1.22 -9.59
CA LEU A 28 2.64 0.90 -9.59
C LEU A 28 2.07 1.14 -8.19
N ALA A 29 2.78 0.68 -7.15
CA ALA A 29 2.46 0.92 -5.76
C ALA A 29 2.33 2.42 -5.45
N ARG A 30 3.27 3.24 -5.93
CA ARG A 30 3.29 4.70 -5.74
C ARG A 30 2.07 5.39 -6.34
N ILE A 31 1.65 4.99 -7.54
CA ILE A 31 0.42 5.53 -8.15
C ILE A 31 -0.80 5.18 -7.32
N TYR A 32 -0.98 3.90 -6.95
CA TYR A 32 -2.11 3.49 -6.13
C TYR A 32 -2.11 4.20 -4.78
N ALA A 33 -0.98 4.19 -4.07
CA ALA A 33 -0.85 4.78 -2.74
C ALA A 33 -1.04 6.31 -2.77
N TYR A 34 -0.55 7.01 -3.80
CA TYR A 34 -0.77 8.45 -3.95
C TYR A 34 -2.26 8.78 -4.11
N ILE A 35 -2.95 8.09 -5.03
CA ILE A 35 -4.40 8.28 -5.24
C ILE A 35 -5.15 7.92 -3.95
N PHE A 36 -4.76 6.82 -3.30
CA PHE A 36 -5.37 6.41 -2.05
C PHE A 36 -5.23 7.48 -0.98
N ARG A 37 -4.06 8.11 -0.81
CA ARG A 37 -3.83 9.17 0.19
C ARG A 37 -4.50 10.50 -0.13
N HIS A 38 -4.51 10.92 -1.40
CA HIS A 38 -4.98 12.26 -1.80
C HIS A 38 -6.44 12.29 -2.27
N GLY A 39 -7.07 11.14 -2.48
CA GLY A 39 -8.43 11.04 -3.00
C GLY A 39 -8.48 11.21 -4.53
N PRO A 40 -9.62 11.68 -5.08
CA PRO A 40 -9.78 11.90 -6.52
C PRO A 40 -8.60 12.68 -7.14
N THR A 41 -7.80 12.00 -7.94
CA THR A 41 -6.54 12.54 -8.49
C THR A 41 -6.55 12.45 -10.02
N ALA A 42 -6.12 13.52 -10.68
CA ALA A 42 -5.99 13.55 -12.13
C ALA A 42 -4.65 12.93 -12.61
N VAL A 43 -4.65 12.21 -13.74
CA VAL A 43 -3.40 11.62 -14.28
C VAL A 43 -2.27 12.65 -14.51
N PRO A 44 -2.53 13.88 -15.01
CA PRO A 44 -1.48 14.89 -15.14
C PRO A 44 -0.82 15.29 -13.80
N GLU A 45 -1.56 15.22 -12.69
CA GLU A 45 -1.02 15.47 -11.35
C GLU A 45 -0.07 14.33 -10.94
N LEU A 46 -0.48 13.08 -11.14
CA LEU A 46 0.39 11.92 -10.90
C LEU A 46 1.70 12.00 -11.68
N VAL A 47 1.68 12.51 -12.93
CA VAL A 47 2.88 12.69 -13.75
C VAL A 47 3.78 13.81 -13.21
N ALA A 48 3.20 14.83 -12.58
CA ALA A 48 3.96 15.94 -12.01
C ALA A 48 4.59 15.59 -10.66
N GLU A 49 3.87 14.82 -9.84
CA GLU A 49 4.23 14.55 -8.44
C GLU A 49 5.00 13.23 -8.25
N LEU A 50 4.69 12.23 -9.07
CA LEU A 50 5.34 10.92 -8.99
C LEU A 50 6.36 10.85 -10.11
N ASP A 51 7.64 10.72 -9.78
CA ASP A 51 8.75 10.54 -10.74
C ASP A 51 8.60 9.23 -11.54
N VAL A 52 7.58 9.19 -12.40
CA VAL A 52 7.09 8.07 -13.18
C VAL A 52 6.83 8.61 -14.58
N PRO A 53 7.43 8.02 -15.64
CA PRO A 53 7.24 8.49 -16.99
C PRO A 53 5.76 8.55 -17.38
N GLN A 54 5.34 9.61 -18.07
CA GLN A 54 3.94 9.85 -18.45
C GLN A 54 3.27 8.61 -19.08
N GLY A 55 3.94 7.96 -20.03
CA GLY A 55 3.42 6.75 -20.68
C GLY A 55 3.11 5.62 -19.69
N THR A 56 4.02 5.41 -18.74
CA THR A 56 3.89 4.44 -17.65
C THR A 56 2.78 4.83 -16.68
N THR A 57 2.64 6.11 -16.32
CA THR A 57 1.56 6.57 -15.44
C THR A 57 0.19 6.28 -16.04
N TYR A 58 -0.02 6.61 -17.33
CA TYR A 58 -1.27 6.28 -18.01
C TYR A 58 -1.50 4.78 -18.16
N GLU A 59 -0.44 3.98 -18.35
CA GLU A 59 -0.53 2.53 -18.40
C GLU A 59 -0.98 1.94 -17.06
N TYR A 60 -0.34 2.36 -15.98
CA TYR A 60 -0.59 1.86 -14.63
C TYR A 60 -1.96 2.28 -14.12
N VAL A 61 -2.40 3.53 -14.34
CA VAL A 61 -3.78 3.95 -14.01
C VAL A 61 -4.80 3.08 -14.74
N ARG A 62 -4.62 2.78 -16.03
CA ARG A 62 -5.51 1.87 -16.76
C ARG A 62 -5.45 0.43 -16.24
N ARG A 63 -4.29 -0.03 -15.78
CA ARG A 63 -4.14 -1.37 -15.19
C ARG A 63 -4.93 -1.47 -13.90
N LEU A 64 -4.76 -0.48 -13.01
CA LEU A 64 -5.51 -0.38 -11.75
C LEU A 64 -7.02 -0.25 -12.00
N GLU A 65 -7.44 0.54 -13.00
CA GLU A 65 -8.86 0.72 -13.36
C GLU A 65 -9.48 -0.60 -13.82
N ARG A 66 -8.80 -1.35 -14.68
CA ARG A 66 -9.25 -2.68 -15.12
C ARG A 66 -9.31 -3.68 -13.97
N ALA A 67 -8.37 -3.59 -13.05
CA ALA A 67 -8.31 -4.44 -11.86
C ALA A 67 -9.37 -4.08 -10.80
N GLY A 68 -10.09 -2.96 -10.98
CA GLY A 68 -11.04 -2.45 -9.99
C GLY A 68 -10.36 -1.94 -8.71
N LEU A 69 -9.08 -1.55 -8.80
CA LEU A 69 -8.32 -0.97 -7.69
C LEU A 69 -8.37 0.57 -7.70
N VAL A 70 -8.74 1.16 -8.84
CA VAL A 70 -9.17 2.55 -8.93
C VAL A 70 -10.43 2.64 -9.77
N SER A 71 -11.26 3.63 -9.51
CA SER A 71 -12.45 3.96 -10.31
C SER A 71 -12.43 5.42 -10.72
N LYS A 72 -13.23 5.80 -11.71
CA LYS A 72 -13.33 7.21 -12.12
C LYS A 72 -14.24 7.95 -11.15
N ALA A 73 -13.68 8.90 -10.41
CA ALA A 73 -14.46 9.84 -9.62
C ALA A 73 -15.13 10.91 -10.53
N ARG A 74 -14.48 11.25 -11.64
CA ARG A 74 -14.97 12.22 -12.63
C ARG A 74 -14.65 11.80 -14.06
N ASP A 75 -15.66 11.76 -14.93
CA ASP A 75 -15.48 11.34 -16.34
C ASP A 75 -15.21 12.52 -17.29
N GLU A 76 -15.53 13.77 -16.91
CA GLU A 76 -15.10 14.94 -17.69
C GLU A 76 -13.60 15.17 -17.58
N ARG A 77 -13.03 15.93 -18.54
CA ARG A 77 -11.60 16.24 -18.53
C ARG A 77 -11.27 17.41 -17.58
N PRO A 78 -10.15 17.35 -16.85
CA PRO A 78 -9.28 16.17 -16.70
C PRO A 78 -9.99 15.09 -15.89
N ARG A 79 -9.84 13.83 -16.31
CA ARG A 79 -10.44 12.69 -15.60
C ARG A 79 -9.73 12.50 -14.27
N GLU A 80 -10.52 12.28 -13.23
CA GLU A 80 -10.04 12.04 -11.87
C GLU A 80 -10.34 10.60 -11.48
N TYR A 81 -9.38 9.99 -10.79
CA TYR A 81 -9.44 8.61 -10.35
C TYR A 81 -9.38 8.57 -8.83
N GLU A 82 -10.18 7.70 -8.24
CA GLU A 82 -10.19 7.43 -6.81
C GLU A 82 -9.78 5.98 -6.58
N ALA A 83 -9.00 5.73 -5.53
CA ALA A 83 -8.54 4.39 -5.20
C ALA A 83 -9.61 3.66 -4.38
N GLU A 84 -9.87 2.43 -4.77
CA GLU A 84 -10.76 1.54 -4.02
C GLU A 84 -9.99 0.96 -2.81
N PRO A 85 -10.63 0.84 -1.63
CA PRO A 85 -10.02 0.19 -0.48
C PRO A 85 -9.57 -1.24 -0.82
N LEU A 86 -8.32 -1.55 -0.54
CA LEU A 86 -7.74 -2.87 -0.76
C LEU A 86 -7.79 -3.69 0.53
N SER A 87 -8.46 -4.84 0.48
CA SER A 87 -8.37 -5.85 1.53
C SER A 87 -8.44 -7.22 0.89
N LEU A 88 -7.27 -7.84 0.72
CA LEU A 88 -7.14 -9.18 0.15
C LEU A 88 -6.38 -10.06 1.12
N THR A 89 -7.05 -11.06 1.67
CA THR A 89 -6.46 -12.04 2.58
C THR A 89 -6.03 -13.29 1.82
N LEU A 90 -4.74 -13.62 1.92
CA LEU A 90 -4.15 -14.85 1.44
C LEU A 90 -3.92 -15.77 2.63
N SER A 91 -4.27 -17.04 2.48
CA SER A 91 -3.96 -18.08 3.46
C SER A 91 -3.18 -19.18 2.77
N ALA A 92 -2.00 -19.50 3.29
CA ALA A 92 -1.16 -20.60 2.85
C ALA A 92 -0.63 -21.33 4.08
N ASP A 93 -0.82 -22.64 4.12
CA ASP A 93 -0.54 -23.46 5.30
C ASP A 93 -1.20 -22.88 6.57
N ASP A 94 -0.41 -22.62 7.62
CA ASP A 94 -0.86 -22.05 8.89
C ASP A 94 -0.66 -20.51 8.96
N GLU A 95 -0.28 -19.87 7.85
CA GLU A 95 -0.06 -18.42 7.78
C GLU A 95 -1.21 -17.74 7.01
N THR A 96 -1.64 -16.60 7.53
CA THR A 96 -2.65 -15.75 6.89
C THR A 96 -2.14 -14.32 6.84
N ARG A 97 -2.12 -13.74 5.65
CA ARG A 97 -1.65 -12.38 5.40
C ARG A 97 -2.72 -11.57 4.69
N THR A 98 -2.97 -10.36 5.17
CA THR A 98 -3.87 -9.41 4.52
C THR A 98 -3.05 -8.32 3.83
N ILE A 99 -3.27 -8.15 2.54
CA ILE A 99 -2.72 -7.04 1.75
C ILE A 99 -3.63 -5.83 1.94
N THR A 100 -3.05 -4.74 2.44
CA THR A 100 -3.73 -3.47 2.75
C THR A 100 -3.12 -2.30 1.96
N PRO A 101 -3.80 -1.15 1.87
CA PRO A 101 -3.23 0.04 1.23
C PRO A 101 -1.96 0.53 1.93
N GLU A 102 -1.89 0.37 3.25
CA GLU A 102 -0.73 0.69 4.08
C GLU A 102 0.50 -0.15 3.69
N LEU A 103 0.32 -1.46 3.48
CA LEU A 103 1.41 -2.32 2.98
C LEU A 103 1.87 -1.88 1.59
N VAL A 104 0.93 -1.54 0.70
CA VAL A 104 1.27 -1.04 -0.64
C VAL A 104 2.00 0.31 -0.55
N ASP A 105 1.64 1.19 0.37
CA ASP A 105 2.36 2.45 0.58
C ASP A 105 3.79 2.22 1.09
N ALA A 106 4.00 1.28 2.01
CA ALA A 106 5.36 0.90 2.43
C ALA A 106 6.19 0.41 1.23
N VAL A 107 5.63 -0.44 0.37
CA VAL A 107 6.29 -0.90 -0.86
C VAL A 107 6.57 0.26 -1.84
N ALA A 108 5.66 1.23 -1.94
CA ALA A 108 5.84 2.39 -2.82
C ALA A 108 7.06 3.26 -2.46
N ARG A 109 7.42 3.28 -1.17
CA ARG A 109 8.56 4.04 -0.63
C ARG A 109 9.92 3.39 -0.90
N ARG A 110 9.95 2.10 -1.27
CA ARG A 110 11.16 1.33 -1.55
C ARG A 110 12.22 2.06 -2.39
N GLU A 111 11.84 2.71 -3.50
CA GLU A 111 12.83 3.41 -4.36
C GLU A 111 13.40 4.71 -3.76
N HIS A 112 12.81 5.25 -2.68
CA HIS A 112 13.14 6.55 -2.09
C HIS A 112 13.48 6.47 -0.59
N ASP A 113 13.39 5.28 0.00
CA ASP A 113 13.69 5.00 1.40
C ASP A 113 14.59 3.75 1.45
N GLU A 114 15.90 3.99 1.62
CA GLU A 114 16.93 2.94 1.61
C GLU A 114 16.73 1.94 2.76
N ASP A 115 16.21 2.39 3.90
CA ASP A 115 15.98 1.52 5.06
C ASP A 115 14.86 0.52 4.78
N ILE A 116 13.77 0.96 4.12
CA ILE A 116 12.70 0.08 3.64
C ILE A 116 13.23 -0.87 2.55
N ASP A 117 14.02 -0.38 1.59
CA ASP A 117 14.57 -1.21 0.51
C ASP A 117 15.45 -2.34 1.05
N VAL A 118 16.39 -2.01 1.92
CA VAL A 118 17.30 -2.98 2.55
C VAL A 118 16.53 -3.99 3.40
N TYR A 119 15.50 -3.55 4.11
CA TYR A 119 14.68 -4.46 4.92
C TYR A 119 13.86 -5.42 4.06
N ILE A 120 13.25 -4.95 2.97
CA ILE A 120 12.54 -5.79 1.99
C ILE A 120 13.50 -6.81 1.36
N ASP A 121 14.72 -6.40 1.01
CA ASP A 121 15.70 -7.32 0.41
C ASP A 121 16.13 -8.44 1.36
N ARG A 122 16.14 -8.19 2.67
CA ARG A 122 16.53 -9.17 3.69
C ARG A 122 15.38 -10.07 4.13
N HIS A 123 14.19 -9.50 4.31
CA HIS A 123 13.07 -10.16 4.99
C HIS A 123 11.85 -10.38 4.09
N GLY A 124 11.90 -9.89 2.85
CA GLY A 124 10.79 -9.95 1.91
C GLY A 124 9.60 -9.07 2.30
N ILE A 125 8.52 -9.18 1.53
CA ILE A 125 7.28 -8.43 1.76
C ILE A 125 6.54 -8.93 3.01
N ASP A 126 6.63 -10.22 3.31
CA ASP A 126 6.08 -10.77 4.55
C ASP A 126 6.78 -10.19 5.79
N GLY A 127 8.12 -10.09 5.75
CA GLY A 127 8.86 -9.41 6.81
C GLY A 127 8.46 -7.96 6.97
N LEU A 128 8.28 -7.22 5.86
CA LEU A 128 7.82 -5.83 5.86
C LEU A 128 6.42 -5.69 6.47
N ALA A 129 5.49 -6.57 6.08
CA ALA A 129 4.13 -6.56 6.59
C ALA A 129 4.09 -6.84 8.10
N THR A 130 4.94 -7.74 8.61
CA THR A 130 5.08 -7.95 10.05
C THR A 130 5.72 -6.73 10.74
N ALA A 131 6.73 -6.09 10.14
CA ALA A 131 7.31 -4.87 10.69
C ALA A 131 6.29 -3.71 10.78
N LEU A 132 5.38 -3.59 9.81
CA LEU A 132 4.27 -2.62 9.85
C LEU A 132 3.34 -2.86 11.05
N GLU A 133 3.04 -4.11 11.39
CA GLU A 133 2.25 -4.44 12.59
C GLU A 133 2.95 -3.96 13.86
N TYR A 134 4.26 -4.18 13.98
CA TYR A 134 5.05 -3.65 15.11
C TYR A 134 5.13 -2.12 15.09
N ALA A 135 5.18 -1.48 13.92
CA ALA A 135 5.19 -0.02 13.80
C ALA A 135 3.89 0.59 14.35
N ARG A 136 2.73 -0.02 14.04
CA ARG A 136 1.44 0.36 14.60
C ARG A 136 1.41 0.21 16.12
N GLN A 137 1.78 -0.97 16.62
CA GLN A 137 1.86 -1.24 18.05
C GLN A 137 2.82 -0.28 18.78
N ARG A 138 3.93 0.12 18.13
CA ARG A 138 4.89 1.08 18.69
C ARG A 138 4.28 2.47 18.81
N ILE A 139 3.54 2.93 17.79
CA ILE A 139 2.84 4.23 17.84
C ILE A 139 1.79 4.23 18.95
N GLU A 140 1.10 3.11 19.17
CA GLU A 140 0.17 2.90 20.28
C GLU A 140 0.87 2.80 21.66
N GLY A 141 2.20 2.69 21.67
CA GLY A 141 3.00 2.55 22.89
C GLY A 141 2.97 1.14 23.52
N SER A 142 2.46 0.13 22.81
CA SER A 142 2.33 -1.24 23.31
C SER A 142 3.60 -2.08 23.14
N VAL A 143 4.46 -1.75 22.16
CA VAL A 143 5.75 -2.41 21.92
C VAL A 143 6.89 -1.43 21.71
N THR A 144 8.12 -1.94 21.80
CA THR A 144 9.35 -1.19 21.48
C THR A 144 10.16 -1.94 20.42
N HIS A 145 11.14 -1.29 19.78
CA HIS A 145 12.05 -1.98 18.85
C HIS A 145 12.74 -3.20 19.47
N ARG A 146 13.00 -3.19 20.79
CA ARG A 146 13.63 -4.31 21.49
C ARG A 146 12.73 -5.53 21.57
N VAL A 147 11.42 -5.32 21.65
CA VAL A 147 10.42 -6.40 21.65
C VAL A 147 10.40 -7.05 20.27
N MET A 148 10.26 -6.25 19.21
CA MET A 148 10.33 -6.72 17.82
C MET A 148 11.64 -7.46 17.54
N ALA A 149 12.79 -6.85 17.88
CA ALA A 149 14.11 -7.44 17.65
C ALA A 149 14.25 -8.83 18.26
N ARG A 150 13.76 -9.01 19.50
CA ARG A 150 13.78 -10.30 20.18
C ARG A 150 12.84 -11.32 19.54
N GLU A 151 11.65 -10.89 19.11
CA GLU A 151 10.61 -11.78 18.59
C GLU A 151 10.87 -12.22 17.15
N LEU A 152 11.45 -11.34 16.35
CA LEU A 152 11.82 -11.62 14.95
C LEU A 152 13.28 -12.08 14.80
N ASP A 153 14.02 -12.20 15.90
CA ASP A 153 15.46 -12.55 15.93
C ASP A 153 16.31 -11.67 14.98
N VAL A 154 16.05 -10.36 14.99
CA VAL A 154 16.78 -9.36 14.20
C VAL A 154 17.62 -8.44 15.09
N PRO A 155 18.70 -7.83 14.57
CA PRO A 155 19.47 -6.84 15.32
C PRO A 155 18.59 -5.69 15.84
N ALA A 156 18.79 -5.29 17.11
CA ALA A 156 17.99 -4.20 17.71
C ALA A 156 18.08 -2.87 16.95
N VAL A 157 19.23 -2.61 16.30
CA VAL A 157 19.42 -1.43 15.46
C VAL A 157 18.60 -1.53 14.18
N GLU A 158 18.56 -2.70 13.55
CA GLU A 158 17.74 -2.94 12.35
C GLU A 158 16.25 -2.78 12.67
N ALA A 159 15.78 -3.33 13.79
CA ALA A 159 14.41 -3.12 14.26
C ALA A 159 14.11 -1.64 14.56
N GLU A 160 15.03 -0.88 15.14
CA GLU A 160 14.82 0.55 15.37
C GLU A 160 14.71 1.33 14.06
N ILE A 161 15.61 1.06 13.12
CA ILE A 161 15.66 1.73 11.81
C ILE A 161 14.38 1.49 11.03
N ILE A 162 13.96 0.23 10.84
CA ILE A 162 12.76 -0.07 10.06
C ILE A 162 11.50 0.50 10.71
N LEU A 163 11.41 0.46 12.05
CA LEU A 163 10.25 1.04 12.74
C LEU A 163 10.20 2.56 12.60
N GLN A 164 11.35 3.25 12.54
CA GLN A 164 11.40 4.69 12.25
C GLN A 164 10.99 4.98 10.80
N ALA A 165 11.47 4.18 9.84
CA ALA A 165 11.15 4.34 8.42
C ALA A 165 9.66 4.08 8.11
N LEU A 166 9.03 3.14 8.83
CA LEU A 166 7.60 2.81 8.69
C LEU A 166 6.67 3.75 9.47
N GLU A 167 7.19 4.51 10.43
CA GLU A 167 6.38 5.40 11.28
C GLU A 167 5.52 6.40 10.46
N PRO A 168 6.02 7.05 9.39
CA PRO A 168 5.20 7.91 8.54
C PRO A 168 4.09 7.16 7.79
N VAL A 169 4.36 5.93 7.34
CA VAL A 169 3.38 5.08 6.62
C VAL A 169 2.13 4.86 7.48
N VAL A 170 2.35 4.45 8.73
CA VAL A 170 1.28 4.14 9.67
C VAL A 170 0.49 5.41 10.03
N ARG A 171 1.18 6.53 10.27
CA ARG A 171 0.51 7.79 10.63
C ARG A 171 -0.33 8.37 9.50
N GLU A 172 0.17 8.32 8.27
CA GLU A 172 -0.58 8.78 7.10
C GLU A 172 -1.81 7.90 6.83
N SER A 173 -1.70 6.59 7.07
CA SER A 173 -2.83 5.65 6.95
C SER A 173 -3.92 5.93 7.99
N ALA A 174 -3.54 6.11 9.26
CA ALA A 174 -4.48 6.44 10.34
C ALA A 174 -5.22 7.77 10.12
N ALA A 175 -4.54 8.78 9.57
CA ALA A 175 -5.16 10.06 9.23
C ALA A 175 -6.27 9.90 8.16
N ARG A 176 -6.10 8.95 7.23
CA ARG A 176 -7.07 8.64 6.18
C ARG A 176 -8.31 7.94 6.74
N GLU A 177 -8.12 6.96 7.63
CA GLU A 177 -9.22 6.26 8.30
C GLU A 177 -10.10 7.24 9.09
N SER A 178 -9.49 8.18 9.82
CA SER A 178 -10.23 9.20 10.58
C SER A 178 -11.01 10.18 9.68
N SER A 179 -10.60 10.39 8.43
CA SER A 179 -11.29 11.28 7.47
C SER A 179 -12.44 10.62 6.72
N ALA A 180 -12.54 9.28 6.76
CA ALA A 180 -13.61 8.52 6.12
C ALA A 180 -14.87 8.37 6.99
N ASP A 181 -14.75 8.65 8.30
CA ASP A 181 -15.83 8.57 9.30
C ASP A 181 -16.54 9.94 9.55
N GLU A 182 -16.12 11.02 8.87
CA GLU A 182 -16.77 12.35 8.86
C GLU A 182 -17.63 12.60 7.61
#